data_AF-A0A4D5S5D3-F1
#
_entry.id   AF-A0A4D5S5D3-F1
#
_cell.length_a   1.000
_cell.length_b   1.000
_cell.length_c   1.000
_cell.angle_alpha   90.00
_cell.angle_beta   90.00
_cell.angle_gamma   90.00
#
_symmetry.space_group_name_H-M   'P 1'
#
loop_
_entity.id
_entity.type
_entity.pdbx_description
1 polymer ?
#
loop_
_entity_poly.entity_id
_entity_poly.type
_entity_poly.pdbx_seq_one_letter_code
_entity_poly.pdbx_strand_id
1 'polypeptide(L)'
;ALKRYKAKQKVQVFSVGLCINPGLPMLGASPDGLVWDEDIQEYGLVEVKTVSRAIDANLTTFEEVMSRGFVEFIHADKSVDKKHKHYYQVTGQLALTGLEWCDLVVDWAKDCWVTRVPFDEALWVNVMVPRLTDFFFKYRKD
;
A
#
# COMPACT_ATOMS: atom_id res chain seq x y z
N ALA A 1 -12.48 1.20 6.60
CA ALA A 1 -11.77 0.59 5.46
C ALA A 1 -11.90 -0.92 5.35
N LEU A 2 -11.17 -1.75 6.12
CA LEU A 2 -11.01 -3.20 5.82
C LEU A 2 -12.33 -3.99 5.70
N LYS A 3 -13.37 -3.64 6.46
CA LYS A 3 -14.70 -4.26 6.31
C LYS A 3 -15.33 -3.97 4.93
N ARG A 4 -15.20 -2.75 4.42
CA ARG A 4 -15.69 -2.36 3.07
C ARG A 4 -14.83 -3.00 1.97
N TYR A 5 -13.52 -3.01 2.14
CA TYR A 5 -12.60 -3.71 1.23
C TYR A 5 -13.01 -5.18 1.05
N LYS A 6 -13.20 -5.92 2.16
CA LYS A 6 -13.68 -7.32 2.15
C LYS A 6 -15.09 -7.51 1.58
N ALA A 7 -15.94 -6.49 1.63
CA ALA A 7 -17.27 -6.57 1.03
C ALA A 7 -17.24 -6.34 -0.49
N LYS A 8 -16.20 -5.66 -1.01
CA LYS A 8 -15.99 -5.40 -2.44
C LYS A 8 -15.15 -6.44 -3.14
N GLN A 9 -14.20 -7.04 -2.44
CA GLN A 9 -13.27 -8.03 -2.95
C GLN A 9 -13.56 -9.39 -2.32
N LYS A 10 -13.41 -10.48 -3.07
CA LYS A 10 -13.52 -11.83 -2.51
C LYS A 10 -12.21 -12.23 -1.85
N VAL A 11 -11.99 -11.68 -0.67
CA VAL A 11 -10.71 -11.79 0.03
C VAL A 11 -10.89 -12.08 1.51
N GLN A 12 -9.93 -12.78 2.08
CA GLN A 12 -9.76 -12.90 3.52
C GLN A 12 -8.61 -12.02 3.97
N VAL A 13 -8.77 -11.34 5.10
CA VAL A 13 -7.75 -10.42 5.62
C VAL A 13 -7.36 -10.85 7.03
N PHE A 14 -6.06 -11.04 7.24
CA PHE A 14 -5.44 -11.47 8.47
C PHE A 14 -4.62 -10.31 9.06
N SER A 15 -4.66 -10.18 10.38
CA SER A 15 -3.84 -9.17 11.08
C SER A 15 -2.37 -9.56 11.01
N VAL A 16 -1.52 -8.58 10.80
CA VAL A 16 -0.07 -8.70 10.74
C VAL A 16 0.58 -7.57 11.52
N GLY A 17 1.71 -7.85 12.15
CA GLY A 17 2.50 -6.87 12.88
C GLY A 17 3.63 -6.31 12.03
N LEU A 18 4.74 -5.99 12.69
CA LEU A 18 5.98 -5.60 12.01
C LEU A 18 6.57 -6.81 11.27
N CYS A 19 6.73 -6.69 9.96
CA CYS A 19 7.41 -7.64 9.10
C CYS A 19 8.88 -7.22 8.93
N ILE A 20 9.81 -8.14 9.18
CA ILE A 20 11.24 -7.94 9.02
C ILE A 20 11.76 -9.01 8.06
N ASN A 21 12.51 -8.60 7.04
CA ASN A 21 13.23 -9.53 6.17
C ASN A 21 14.57 -9.88 6.84
N PRO A 22 14.87 -11.16 7.14
CA PRO A 22 16.13 -11.55 7.77
C PRO A 22 17.39 -11.17 6.97
N GLY A 23 17.28 -11.02 5.65
CA GLY A 23 18.37 -10.55 4.79
C GLY A 23 18.60 -9.04 4.83
N LEU A 24 17.64 -8.27 5.35
CA LEU A 24 17.70 -6.82 5.54
C LEU A 24 17.18 -6.44 6.92
N PRO A 25 17.82 -6.89 8.01
CA PRO A 25 17.28 -6.80 9.37
C PRO A 25 17.18 -5.36 9.89
N MET A 26 17.80 -4.41 9.21
CA MET A 26 17.69 -2.98 9.50
C MET A 26 16.40 -2.34 8.96
N LEU A 27 15.61 -3.06 8.18
CA LEU A 27 14.37 -2.58 7.57
C LEU A 27 13.17 -3.38 8.10
N GLY A 28 12.05 -2.69 8.24
CA GLY A 28 10.78 -3.28 8.64
C GLY A 28 9.60 -2.56 8.00
N ALA A 29 8.49 -3.26 7.84
CA ALA A 29 7.24 -2.68 7.38
C ALA A 29 6.03 -3.29 8.09
N SER A 30 4.98 -2.48 8.29
CA SER A 30 3.75 -2.90 8.95
C SER A 30 2.57 -2.67 8.01
N PRO A 31 2.23 -3.64 7.15
CA PRO A 31 1.02 -3.56 6.32
C PRO A 31 -0.26 -3.62 7.17
N ASP A 32 -1.34 -3.05 6.65
CA ASP A 32 -2.65 -3.06 7.33
C ASP A 32 -3.28 -4.46 7.37
N GLY A 33 -2.84 -5.37 6.50
CA GLY A 33 -3.23 -6.77 6.56
C GLY A 33 -2.50 -7.66 5.54
N LEU A 34 -2.41 -8.95 5.89
CA LEU A 34 -2.12 -10.03 4.94
C LEU A 34 -3.44 -10.45 4.29
N VAL A 35 -3.44 -10.62 2.98
CA VAL A 35 -4.63 -10.92 2.18
C VAL A 35 -4.49 -12.29 1.55
N TRP A 36 -5.55 -13.08 1.61
CA TRP A 36 -5.76 -14.23 0.71
C TRP A 36 -6.82 -13.84 -0.31
N ASP A 37 -6.45 -13.84 -1.59
CA ASP A 37 -7.36 -13.58 -2.70
C ASP A 37 -7.98 -14.89 -3.20
N GLU A 38 -9.30 -15.01 -3.11
CA GLU A 38 -10.01 -16.23 -3.46
C GLU A 38 -10.17 -16.43 -4.97
N ASP A 39 -10.08 -15.36 -5.78
CA ASP A 39 -10.20 -15.49 -7.23
C ASP A 39 -8.89 -15.97 -7.87
N ILE A 40 -7.73 -15.52 -7.38
CA ILE A 40 -6.41 -15.95 -7.89
C ILE A 40 -5.70 -17.00 -7.02
N GLN A 41 -6.19 -17.28 -5.82
CA GLN A 41 -5.62 -18.26 -4.88
C GLN A 41 -4.17 -17.93 -4.48
N GLU A 42 -3.89 -16.65 -4.23
CA GLU A 42 -2.56 -16.17 -3.84
C GLU A 42 -2.62 -15.28 -2.60
N TYR A 43 -1.50 -15.20 -1.88
CA TYR A 43 -1.31 -14.23 -0.82
C TYR A 43 -0.80 -12.90 -1.36
N GLY A 44 -1.30 -11.82 -0.79
CA GLY A 44 -0.80 -10.46 -1.00
C GLY A 44 -1.00 -9.60 0.23
N LEU A 45 -0.88 -8.30 0.07
CA LEU A 45 -1.08 -7.33 1.16
C LEU A 45 -2.27 -6.42 0.91
N VAL A 46 -2.70 -5.72 1.96
CA VAL A 46 -3.58 -4.55 1.85
C VAL A 46 -2.96 -3.38 2.59
N GLU A 47 -3.05 -2.20 1.97
CA GLU A 47 -2.66 -0.92 2.57
C GLU A 47 -3.80 0.09 2.39
N VAL A 48 -4.24 0.71 3.48
CA VAL A 48 -5.40 1.60 3.52
C VAL A 48 -4.95 3.05 3.62
N LYS A 49 -5.49 3.89 2.74
CA LYS A 49 -5.43 5.35 2.81
C LYS A 49 -6.83 5.90 3.06
N THR A 50 -7.07 6.35 4.29
CA THR A 50 -8.32 7.02 4.66
C THR A 50 -8.29 8.47 4.23
N VAL A 51 -9.26 8.89 3.42
CA VAL A 51 -9.38 10.26 2.90
C VAL A 51 -10.34 11.05 3.78
N SER A 52 -9.87 11.51 4.94
CA SER A 52 -10.71 12.26 5.90
C SER A 52 -11.41 13.47 5.29
N ARG A 53 -10.72 14.22 4.42
CA ARG A 53 -11.29 15.38 3.73
C ARG A 53 -12.48 15.01 2.83
N ALA A 54 -12.52 13.80 2.27
CA ALA A 54 -13.66 13.31 1.51
C ALA A 54 -14.83 12.93 2.43
N ILE A 55 -14.53 12.40 3.62
CA ILE A 55 -15.52 12.11 4.66
C ILE A 55 -16.17 13.42 5.13
N ASP A 56 -15.34 14.42 5.46
CA ASP A 56 -15.80 15.74 5.93
C ASP A 56 -16.62 16.47 4.87
N ALA A 57 -16.21 16.36 3.60
CA ALA A 57 -16.95 16.90 2.46
C ALA A 57 -18.15 16.04 2.03
N ASN A 58 -18.41 14.94 2.74
CA ASN A 58 -19.53 14.03 2.52
C ASN A 58 -19.62 13.47 1.08
N LEU A 59 -18.47 13.30 0.42
CA LEU A 59 -18.39 12.81 -0.96
C LEU A 59 -18.86 11.36 -1.04
N THR A 60 -19.44 10.98 -2.18
CA THR A 60 -20.11 9.69 -2.36
C THR A 60 -19.41 8.78 -3.35
N THR A 61 -18.77 9.34 -4.37
CA THR A 61 -18.12 8.57 -5.44
C THR A 61 -16.61 8.78 -5.45
N PHE A 62 -15.87 7.84 -6.04
CA PHE A 62 -14.43 7.98 -6.21
C PHE A 62 -14.08 9.14 -7.14
N GLU A 63 -14.87 9.37 -8.19
CA GLU A 63 -14.71 10.46 -9.14
C GLU A 63 -14.83 11.83 -8.45
N GLU A 64 -15.75 11.98 -7.49
CA GLU A 64 -15.83 13.18 -6.65
C GLU A 64 -14.55 13.35 -5.82
N VAL A 65 -14.06 12.28 -5.17
CA VAL A 65 -12.82 12.30 -4.37
C VAL A 65 -11.62 12.71 -5.22
N MET A 66 -11.49 12.14 -6.42
CA MET A 66 -10.46 12.44 -7.40
C MET A 66 -10.54 13.90 -7.88
N SER A 67 -11.73 14.38 -8.24
CA SER A 67 -11.92 15.75 -8.77
C SER A 67 -11.55 16.85 -7.76
N ARG A 68 -11.58 16.53 -6.46
CA ARG A 68 -11.14 17.43 -5.38
C ARG A 68 -9.63 17.42 -5.14
N GLY A 69 -8.88 16.56 -5.83
CA GLY A 69 -7.44 16.39 -5.64
C GLY A 69 -7.08 15.79 -4.27
N PHE A 70 -8.00 15.07 -3.62
CA PHE A 70 -7.75 14.48 -2.29
C PHE A 70 -6.90 13.21 -2.33
N VAL A 71 -6.60 12.72 -3.53
CA VAL A 71 -5.90 11.46 -3.81
C VAL A 71 -4.87 11.68 -4.93
N GLU A 72 -3.97 12.64 -4.73
CA GLU A 72 -2.93 13.04 -5.70
C GLU A 72 -2.00 11.91 -6.14
N PHE A 73 -1.99 10.79 -5.40
CA PHE A 73 -1.22 9.60 -5.68
C PHE A 73 -1.89 8.62 -6.66
N ILE A 74 -3.09 8.95 -7.15
CA ILE A 74 -3.79 8.21 -8.21
C ILE A 74 -3.93 9.14 -9.42
N HIS A 75 -3.52 8.67 -10.58
CA HIS A 75 -3.65 9.38 -11.84
C HIS A 75 -5.09 9.32 -12.39
N ALA A 76 -5.39 10.17 -13.38
CA ALA A 76 -6.71 10.21 -14.00
C ALA A 76 -7.11 8.88 -14.66
N ASP A 77 -6.13 8.12 -15.16
CA ASP A 77 -6.31 6.76 -15.71
C ASP A 77 -6.44 5.68 -14.62
N LYS A 78 -6.52 6.08 -13.34
CA LYS A 78 -6.64 5.22 -12.16
C LYS A 78 -5.38 4.37 -11.87
N SER A 79 -4.25 4.67 -12.50
CA SER A 79 -2.95 4.11 -12.11
C SER A 79 -2.36 4.83 -10.89
N VAL A 80 -1.53 4.15 -10.11
CA VAL A 80 -0.85 4.74 -8.94
C VAL A 80 0.39 5.51 -9.39
N ASP A 81 0.59 6.72 -8.87
CA ASP A 81 1.80 7.48 -9.12
C ASP A 81 3.02 6.80 -8.50
N LYS A 82 3.87 6.24 -9.37
CA LYS A 82 5.11 5.56 -8.98
C LYS A 82 6.13 6.46 -8.28
N LYS A 83 5.96 7.78 -8.34
CA LYS A 83 6.82 8.77 -7.67
C LYS A 83 6.26 9.24 -6.33
N HIS A 84 5.06 8.83 -5.96
CA HIS A 84 4.46 9.21 -4.69
C HIS A 84 4.91 8.31 -3.53
N LYS A 85 5.03 8.87 -2.31
CA LYS A 85 5.47 8.15 -1.10
C LYS A 85 4.70 6.86 -0.80
N HIS A 86 3.44 6.77 -1.18
CA HIS A 86 2.62 5.57 -0.97
C HIS A 86 3.05 4.40 -1.87
N TYR A 87 3.53 4.68 -3.09
CA TYR A 87 4.08 3.65 -3.96
C TYR A 87 5.39 3.08 -3.41
N TYR A 88 6.27 3.94 -2.88
CA TYR A 88 7.47 3.50 -2.16
C TYR A 88 7.14 2.69 -0.91
N GLN A 89 6.13 3.11 -0.13
CA GLN A 89 5.68 2.36 1.05
C GLN A 89 5.24 0.94 0.67
N VAL A 90 4.36 0.81 -0.33
CA VAL A 90 3.87 -0.48 -0.82
C VAL A 90 5.00 -1.35 -1.38
N THR A 91 5.89 -0.76 -2.18
CA THR A 91 7.05 -1.48 -2.73
C THR A 91 7.94 -2.04 -1.61
N GLY A 92 8.19 -1.26 -0.56
CA GLY A 92 8.96 -1.72 0.60
C GLY A 92 8.25 -2.81 1.39
N GLN A 93 6.93 -2.70 1.59
CA GLN A 93 6.11 -3.74 2.23
C GLN A 93 6.21 -5.08 1.48
N LEU A 94 6.09 -5.04 0.15
CA LEU A 94 6.19 -6.23 -0.71
C LEU A 94 7.58 -6.84 -0.64
N ALA A 95 8.63 -6.03 -0.74
CA ALA A 95 10.01 -6.51 -0.66
C ALA A 95 10.36 -7.18 0.69
N LEU A 96 9.82 -6.65 1.79
CA LEU A 96 10.13 -7.18 3.13
C LEU A 96 9.29 -8.40 3.51
N THR A 97 8.17 -8.63 2.83
CA THR A 97 7.31 -9.80 3.02
C THR A 97 7.55 -10.91 1.99
N GLY A 98 8.17 -10.58 0.85
CA GLY A 98 8.35 -11.50 -0.27
C GLY A 98 7.05 -11.77 -1.04
N LEU A 99 6.06 -10.88 -0.95
CA LEU A 99 4.78 -10.99 -1.64
C LEU A 99 4.80 -10.14 -2.92
N GLU A 100 4.03 -10.56 -3.93
CA GLU A 100 4.10 -10.02 -5.28
C GLU A 100 3.12 -8.86 -5.55
N TRP A 101 2.13 -8.67 -4.68
CA TRP A 101 1.13 -7.61 -4.87
C TRP A 101 0.52 -7.11 -3.56
N CYS A 102 0.09 -5.85 -3.59
CA CYS A 102 -0.64 -5.18 -2.52
C CYS A 102 -1.87 -4.47 -3.09
N ASP A 103 -3.04 -4.68 -2.49
CA ASP A 103 -4.21 -3.88 -2.77
C ASP A 103 -4.12 -2.56 -1.99
N LEU A 104 -3.94 -1.45 -2.71
CA LEU A 104 -4.02 -0.10 -2.16
C LEU A 104 -5.49 0.34 -2.12
N VAL A 105 -6.01 0.54 -0.92
CA VAL A 105 -7.41 0.90 -0.67
C VAL A 105 -7.51 2.39 -0.34
N VAL A 106 -8.28 3.13 -1.12
CA VAL A 106 -8.69 4.51 -0.82
C VAL A 106 -10.06 4.47 -0.15
N ASP A 107 -10.16 4.78 1.15
CA ASP A 107 -11.39 4.71 1.94
C ASP A 107 -11.90 6.11 2.30
N TRP A 108 -13.17 6.41 2.03
CA TRP A 108 -13.83 7.67 2.45
C TRP A 108 -15.09 7.42 3.27
N ALA A 109 -15.06 6.38 4.10
CA ALA A 109 -16.12 5.93 5.00
C ALA A 109 -17.44 5.45 4.35
N LYS A 110 -17.98 6.17 3.35
CA LYS A 110 -19.16 5.74 2.61
C LYS A 110 -18.87 4.59 1.67
N ASP A 111 -17.72 4.67 1.00
CA ASP A 111 -17.27 3.65 0.07
C ASP A 111 -15.73 3.63 0.01
N CYS A 112 -15.16 2.69 -0.73
CA CYS A 112 -13.74 2.63 -1.04
C CYS A 112 -13.44 2.29 -2.50
N TRP A 113 -12.30 2.73 -2.99
CA TRP A 113 -11.72 2.33 -4.27
C TRP A 113 -10.47 1.49 -4.00
N VAL A 114 -10.22 0.50 -4.86
CA VAL A 114 -9.15 -0.48 -4.68
C VAL A 114 -8.36 -0.57 -5.98
N THR A 115 -7.04 -0.58 -5.87
CA THR A 115 -6.14 -0.87 -6.98
C THR A 115 -5.03 -1.80 -6.55
N ARG A 116 -4.71 -2.78 -7.39
CA ARG A 116 -3.65 -3.73 -7.14
C ARG A 116 -2.33 -3.15 -7.64
N VAL A 117 -1.36 -3.05 -6.74
CA VAL A 117 0.00 -2.59 -7.03
C VAL A 117 0.91 -3.82 -7.06
N PRO A 118 1.52 -4.14 -8.21
CA PRO A 118 2.50 -5.23 -8.29
C PRO A 118 3.83 -4.81 -7.65
N PHE A 119 4.63 -5.79 -7.24
CA PHE A 119 5.98 -5.55 -6.79
C PHE A 119 6.83 -4.92 -7.90
N ASP A 120 7.52 -3.83 -7.58
CA ASP A 120 8.41 -3.12 -8.49
C ASP A 120 9.87 -3.43 -8.11
N GLU A 121 10.36 -4.58 -8.57
CA GLU A 121 11.70 -5.08 -8.26
C GLU A 121 12.78 -4.07 -8.68
N ALA A 122 12.63 -3.47 -9.86
CA ALA A 122 13.58 -2.49 -10.37
C ALA A 122 13.67 -1.25 -9.48
N LEU A 123 12.53 -0.75 -8.98
CA LEU A 123 12.51 0.34 -8.01
C LEU A 123 13.17 -0.07 -6.68
N TRP A 124 12.84 -1.26 -6.18
CA TRP A 124 13.38 -1.75 -4.92
C TRP A 124 14.90 -1.90 -4.97
N VAL A 125 15.41 -2.69 -5.93
CA VAL A 125 16.82 -3.06 -6.05
C VAL A 125 17.70 -1.86 -6.43
N ASN A 126 17.27 -1.06 -7.40
CA ASN A 126 18.14 -0.01 -7.96
C ASN A 126 18.03 1.32 -7.23
N VAL A 127 16.95 1.57 -6.48
CA VAL A 127 16.70 2.89 -5.88
C VAL A 127 16.51 2.79 -4.37
N MET A 128 15.58 1.96 -3.88
CA MET A 128 15.19 1.97 -2.48
C MET A 128 16.24 1.33 -1.57
N VAL A 129 16.62 0.07 -1.80
CA VAL A 129 17.56 -0.66 -0.94
C VAL A 129 18.87 0.09 -0.75
N PRO A 130 19.54 0.59 -1.81
CA PRO A 130 20.81 1.29 -1.65
C PRO A 130 20.68 2.54 -0.76
N ARG A 131 19.62 3.33 -0.96
CA ARG A 131 19.38 4.57 -0.20
C ARG A 131 18.99 4.32 1.25
N LEU A 132 18.12 3.33 1.49
CA LEU A 132 17.69 2.96 2.84
C LEU A 132 18.85 2.37 3.65
N THR A 133 19.68 1.55 2.99
CA THR A 133 20.88 0.95 3.58
C THR A 133 21.92 2.02 3.93
N ASP A 134 22.25 2.92 2.99
CA ASP A 134 23.17 4.03 3.22
C ASP A 134 22.69 4.91 4.39
N PHE A 135 21.40 5.27 4.40
CA PHE A 135 20.81 6.03 5.50
C PHE A 135 20.98 5.32 6.86
N PHE A 136 20.66 4.04 6.94
CA PHE A 136 20.80 3.29 8.20
C PHE A 136 22.25 3.29 8.70
N PHE A 137 23.22 2.93 7.85
CA PHE A 137 24.62 2.85 8.25
C PHE A 137 25.25 4.22 8.54
N LYS A 138 24.78 5.28 7.89
CA LYS A 138 25.22 6.66 8.16
C LYS A 138 24.78 7.18 9.53
N TYR A 139 23.59 6.78 10.00
CA TYR A 139 22.97 7.35 11.19
C TYR A 139 22.80 6.37 12.36
N ARG A 140 23.12 5.08 12.20
CA ARG A 140 23.15 4.15 13.32
C ARG A 140 24.17 4.64 14.35
N LYS A 141 23.78 4.62 15.63
CA LYS A 141 24.71 4.86 16.73
C LYS A 141 25.29 3.52 17.14
N ASP A 142 26.60 3.50 17.36
CA ASP A 142 27.31 2.35 17.93
C ASP A 142 26.86 2.06 19.37
#